data_AF-I3CJM0-F1
#
_entry.id   AF-I3CJM0-F1
#
_cell.length_a   1.000
_cell.length_b   1.000
_cell.length_c   1.000
_cell.angle_alpha   90.00
_cell.angle_beta   90.00
_cell.angle_gamma   90.00
#
_symmetry.space_group_name_H-M   'P 1'
#
loop_
_entity.id
_entity.type
_entity.pdbx_description
1 polymer ?
#
loop_
_entity_poly.entity_id
_entity_poly.type
_entity_poly.pdbx_seq_one_letter_code
_entity_poly.pdbx_strand_id
1 'polypeptide(L)'
;MDNELLKKWTDMNKVAMDAMKELGEINTTAMTRLTQRQMEMVNLYMESGSKQLQAMSDVKNVQDLVNVQSRLFAEMNEKLMENARQTIEILVDVKSELAGWAEKGMDVVNSNLPKSVKK
;
A
#
# COMPACT_ATOMS: atom_id res chain seq x y z
N MET A 1 -29.92 -18.30 31.14
CA MET A 1 -30.02 -18.39 29.67
C MET A 1 -30.05 -17.00 29.03
N ASP A 2 -30.98 -16.12 29.41
CA ASP A 2 -31.11 -14.77 28.79
C ASP A 2 -29.87 -13.88 28.95
N ASN A 3 -29.22 -13.90 30.12
CA ASN A 3 -28.04 -13.08 30.38
C ASN A 3 -26.80 -13.53 29.60
N GLU A 4 -26.72 -14.82 29.24
CA GLU A 4 -25.60 -15.40 28.48
C GLU A 4 -25.74 -15.10 26.98
N LEU A 5 -26.97 -15.11 26.46
CA LEU A 5 -27.29 -14.68 25.10
C LEU A 5 -27.06 -13.17 24.91
N LEU A 6 -27.50 -12.35 25.87
CA LEU A 6 -27.22 -10.91 25.86
C LEU A 6 -25.72 -10.61 25.88
N LYS A 7 -24.95 -11.33 26.71
CA LYS A 7 -23.50 -11.15 26.77
C LYS A 7 -22.80 -11.54 25.46
N LYS A 8 -23.15 -12.69 24.87
CA LYS A 8 -22.65 -13.10 23.55
C LYS A 8 -23.00 -12.11 22.45
N TRP A 9 -24.21 -11.55 22.49
CA TRP A 9 -24.63 -10.51 21.56
C TRP A 9 -23.77 -9.25 21.70
N THR A 10 -23.53 -8.77 22.93
CA THR A 10 -22.66 -7.62 23.17
C THR A 10 -21.21 -7.88 22.72
N ASP A 11 -20.69 -9.07 23.00
CA ASP A 11 -19.32 -9.45 22.61
C ASP A 11 -19.19 -9.56 21.09
N MET A 12 -20.19 -10.12 20.39
CA MET A 12 -20.23 -10.13 18.92
C MET A 12 -20.27 -8.73 18.32
N ASN A 13 -21.05 -7.81 18.90
CA ASN A 13 -21.10 -6.42 18.44
C ASN A 13 -19.75 -5.72 18.59
N LYS A 14 -19.05 -5.93 19.72
CA LYS A 14 -17.69 -5.39 19.91
C LYS A 14 -16.72 -5.94 18.88
N VAL A 15 -16.72 -7.25 18.65
CA VAL A 15 -15.85 -7.88 17.65
C VAL A 15 -16.17 -7.36 16.24
N ALA A 16 -17.44 -7.15 15.90
CA ALA A 16 -17.82 -6.55 14.63
C ALA A 16 -17.33 -5.10 14.49
N MET A 17 -17.42 -4.30 15.55
CA MET A 17 -16.90 -2.93 15.58
C MET A 17 -15.38 -2.90 15.42
N ASP A 18 -14.66 -3.77 16.12
CA ASP A 18 -13.21 -3.89 16.02
C ASP A 18 -12.78 -4.33 14.61
N ALA A 19 -13.49 -5.29 14.01
CA ALA A 19 -13.23 -5.72 12.64
C ALA A 19 -13.47 -4.60 11.62
N MET A 20 -14.53 -3.79 11.78
CA MET A 20 -14.75 -2.62 10.93
C MET A 20 -13.66 -1.57 11.08
N LYS A 21 -13.19 -1.34 12.32
CA LYS A 21 -12.09 -0.42 12.60
C LYS A 21 -10.79 -0.88 11.94
N GLU A 22 -10.44 -2.15 12.10
CA GLU A 22 -9.25 -2.75 11.50
C GLU A 22 -9.28 -2.64 9.96
N LEU A 23 -10.42 -2.92 9.33
CA LEU A 23 -10.59 -2.73 7.88
C LEU A 23 -10.40 -1.26 7.46
N GLY A 24 -10.93 -0.32 8.25
CA GLY A 24 -10.73 1.11 8.03
C GLY A 24 -9.24 1.50 8.12
N GLU A 25 -8.53 0.98 9.12
CA GLU A 25 -7.09 1.20 9.31
C GLU A 25 -6.26 0.65 8.14
N ILE A 26 -6.58 -0.55 7.63
CA ILE A 26 -5.95 -1.13 6.43
C ILE A 26 -6.11 -0.18 5.24
N ASN A 27 -7.34 0.30 4.99
CA ASN A 27 -7.60 1.19 3.86
C ASN A 27 -6.89 2.56 4.00
N THR A 28 -6.93 3.17 5.19
CA THR A 28 -6.21 4.42 5.45
C THR A 28 -4.71 4.25 5.28
N THR A 29 -4.15 3.16 5.80
CA THR A 29 -2.71 2.85 5.68
C THR A 29 -2.32 2.67 4.21
N ALA A 30 -3.10 1.91 3.44
CA ALA A 30 -2.90 1.75 2.01
C ALA A 30 -2.90 3.10 1.28
N MET A 31 -3.89 3.96 1.56
CA MET A 31 -4.00 5.28 0.95
C MET A 31 -2.83 6.20 1.33
N THR A 32 -2.39 6.17 2.59
CA THR A 32 -1.21 6.91 3.05
C THR A 32 0.06 6.45 2.32
N ARG A 33 0.29 5.13 2.22
CA ARG A 33 1.45 4.58 1.50
C ARG A 33 1.43 4.99 0.02
N LEU A 34 0.28 4.90 -0.65
CA LEU A 34 0.13 5.33 -2.05
C LEU A 34 0.34 6.83 -2.22
N THR A 35 -0.17 7.66 -1.30
CA THR A 35 0.01 9.11 -1.35
C THR A 35 1.48 9.50 -1.14
N GLN A 36 2.18 8.85 -0.22
CA GLN A 36 3.62 9.03 -0.04
C GLN A 36 4.40 8.72 -1.32
N ARG A 37 4.02 7.65 -2.04
CA ARG A 37 4.63 7.34 -3.35
C ARG A 37 4.36 8.41 -4.40
N GLN A 38 3.15 8.95 -4.46
CA GLN A 38 2.86 10.07 -5.37
C GLN A 38 3.72 11.30 -5.07
N MET A 39 3.95 11.61 -3.79
CA MET A 39 4.85 12.70 -3.38
C MET A 39 6.32 12.42 -3.75
N GLU A 40 6.79 11.19 -3.61
CA GLU A 40 8.14 10.80 -4.03
C GLU A 40 8.32 10.93 -5.55
N MET A 41 7.32 10.51 -6.33
CA MET A 41 7.33 10.73 -7.78
C MET A 41 7.40 12.22 -8.14
N VAL A 42 6.68 13.10 -7.43
CA VAL A 42 6.76 14.56 -7.63
C VAL A 42 8.17 15.08 -7.35
N ASN A 43 8.77 14.71 -6.22
CA ASN A 43 10.15 15.10 -5.88
C ASN A 43 11.14 14.64 -6.97
N LEU A 44 10.95 13.42 -7.45
CA LEU A 44 11.78 12.79 -8.45
C LEU A 44 11.67 13.48 -9.81
N TYR A 45 10.48 13.97 -10.19
CA TYR A 45 10.30 14.82 -11.37
C TYR A 45 10.96 16.20 -11.20
N MET A 46 10.82 16.83 -10.03
CA MET A 46 11.46 18.12 -9.75
C MET A 46 12.99 18.02 -9.83
N GLU A 47 13.56 16.98 -9.24
CA GLU A 47 15.00 16.71 -9.28
C GLU A 47 15.47 16.42 -10.72
N SER A 48 14.73 15.59 -11.47
CA SER A 48 15.03 15.33 -12.88
C SER A 48 14.98 16.60 -13.73
N GLY A 49 13.99 17.47 -13.51
CA GLY A 49 13.90 18.75 -14.22
C GLY A 49 15.08 19.67 -13.92
N SER A 50 15.50 19.75 -12.65
CA SER A 50 16.68 20.52 -12.25
C SER A 50 17.97 19.96 -12.88
N LYS A 51 18.16 18.64 -12.82
CA LYS A 51 19.29 17.94 -13.46
C LYS A 51 19.30 18.14 -14.97
N GLN A 52 18.14 18.10 -15.62
CA GLN A 52 18.03 18.31 -17.06
C GLN A 52 18.39 19.74 -17.46
N LEU A 53 17.97 20.74 -16.68
CA LEU A 53 18.36 22.14 -16.91
C LEU A 53 19.88 22.36 -16.76
N GLN A 54 20.49 21.80 -15.71
CA GLN A 54 21.95 21.84 -15.52
C GLN A 54 22.68 21.12 -16.64
N ALA A 55 22.23 19.92 -16.99
CA ALA A 55 22.81 19.13 -18.06
C ALA A 55 22.75 19.88 -19.40
N MET A 56 21.66 20.60 -19.69
CA MET A 56 21.51 21.43 -20.88
C MET A 56 22.41 22.67 -20.86
N SER A 57 22.63 23.31 -19.70
CA SER A 57 23.55 24.45 -19.60
C SER A 57 25.01 24.06 -19.80
N ASP A 58 25.36 22.79 -19.59
CA ASP A 58 26.73 22.27 -19.71
C ASP A 58 27.06 21.69 -21.10
N VAL A 59 26.07 21.57 -22.01
CA VAL A 59 26.27 21.04 -23.37
C VAL A 59 27.13 22.01 -24.19
N LYS A 60 28.29 21.55 -24.69
CA LYS A 60 29.17 22.34 -25.56
C LYS A 60 29.18 21.82 -27.00
N ASN A 61 28.79 20.57 -27.22
CA ASN A 61 28.76 19.91 -28.52
C ASN A 61 27.67 18.82 -28.60
N VAL A 62 27.45 18.27 -29.80
CA VAL A 62 26.44 17.22 -30.04
C VAL A 62 26.72 15.94 -29.26
N GLN A 63 27.98 15.61 -28.98
CA GLN A 63 28.35 14.41 -28.19
C GLN A 63 27.88 14.54 -26.73
N ASP A 64 28.01 15.73 -26.13
CA ASP A 64 27.49 16.02 -24.79
C ASP A 64 25.97 15.83 -24.74
N LEU A 65 25.28 16.24 -25.81
CA LEU A 65 23.82 16.13 -25.96
C LEU A 65 23.35 14.67 -25.99
N VAL A 66 24.03 13.81 -26.76
CA VAL A 66 23.76 12.36 -26.80
C VAL A 66 24.00 11.71 -25.43
N ASN A 67 25.07 12.09 -24.74
CA ASN A 67 25.38 11.58 -23.40
C ASN A 67 24.30 11.98 -22.37
N VAL A 68 23.84 13.23 -22.42
CA VAL A 68 22.74 13.71 -21.57
C VAL A 68 21.46 12.95 -21.84
N GLN A 69 21.11 12.75 -23.12
CA GLN A 69 19.90 12.02 -23.50
C GLN A 69 19.92 10.55 -23.05
N SER A 70 21.05 9.86 -23.23
CA SER A 70 21.21 8.46 -22.81
C SER A 70 21.09 8.32 -21.29
N ARG A 71 21.72 9.21 -20.52
CA ARG A 71 21.63 9.22 -19.05
C ARG A 71 20.21 9.49 -18.56
N LEU A 72 19.53 10.49 -19.13
CA LEU A 72 18.13 10.78 -18.77
C LEU A 72 17.21 9.59 -19.03
N PHE A 73 17.42 8.88 -20.14
CA PHE A 73 16.65 7.70 -20.48
C PHE A 73 16.90 6.53 -19.51
N ALA A 74 18.16 6.28 -19.14
CA ALA A 74 18.52 5.26 -18.17
C ALA A 74 17.92 5.57 -16.78
N GLU A 75 18.10 6.79 -16.28
CA GLU A 75 17.53 7.22 -15.00
C GLU A 75 16.00 7.12 -14.99
N MET A 76 15.34 7.53 -16.09
CA MET A 76 13.88 7.43 -16.18
C MET A 76 13.41 5.98 -16.10
N ASN A 77 14.07 5.07 -16.81
CA ASN A 77 13.72 3.64 -16.76
C ASN A 77 13.90 3.04 -15.36
N GLU A 78 15.03 3.33 -14.69
CA GLU A 78 15.28 2.85 -13.32
C GLU A 78 14.19 3.33 -12.37
N LYS A 79 13.88 4.63 -12.40
CA LYS A 79 12.86 5.26 -11.56
C LYS A 79 11.46 4.69 -11.81
N LEU A 80 11.13 4.38 -13.07
CA LEU A 80 9.85 3.77 -13.45
C LEU A 80 9.74 2.33 -12.92
N MET A 81 10.81 1.55 -13.04
CA MET A 81 10.87 0.18 -12.51
C MET A 81 10.81 0.16 -10.99
N GLU A 82 11.49 1.09 -10.33
CA GLU A 82 11.44 1.24 -8.88
C GLU A 82 10.02 1.58 -8.41
N ASN A 83 9.36 2.57 -9.02
CA ASN A 83 7.98 2.92 -8.70
C ASN A 83 7.01 1.73 -8.90
N ALA A 84 7.18 0.98 -9.99
CA ALA A 84 6.38 -0.21 -10.25
C ALA A 84 6.58 -1.29 -9.18
N ARG A 85 7.84 -1.57 -8.82
CA ARG A 85 8.17 -2.55 -7.76
C ARG A 85 7.58 -2.15 -6.41
N GLN A 86 7.78 -0.90 -6.00
CA GLN A 86 7.26 -0.39 -4.72
C GLN A 86 5.73 -0.40 -4.67
N THR A 87 5.07 -0.10 -5.79
CA THR A 87 3.60 -0.20 -5.89
C THR A 87 3.14 -1.65 -5.72
N ILE A 88 3.84 -2.60 -6.33
CA ILE A 88 3.53 -4.04 -6.16
C ILE A 88 3.73 -4.47 -4.70
N GLU A 89 4.80 -4.01 -4.04
CA GLU A 89 5.05 -4.29 -2.62
C GLU A 89 3.88 -3.80 -1.75
N ILE A 90 3.39 -2.57 -1.96
CA ILE A 90 2.20 -2.04 -1.25
C ILE A 90 0.97 -2.92 -1.50
N LEU A 91 0.72 -3.34 -2.75
CA LEU A 91 -0.44 -4.17 -3.08
C LEU A 91 -0.34 -5.58 -2.45
N VAL A 92 0.85 -6.14 -2.39
CA VAL A 92 1.11 -7.44 -1.72
C VAL A 92 0.88 -7.31 -0.23
N ASP A 93 1.36 -6.24 0.41
CA ASP A 93 1.16 -5.99 1.83
C ASP A 93 -0.33 -5.82 2.16
N VAL A 94 -1.05 -5.00 1.40
CA VAL A 94 -2.50 -4.81 1.58
C VAL A 94 -3.25 -6.11 1.39
N LYS A 95 -2.87 -6.93 0.39
CA LYS A 95 -3.46 -8.26 0.20
C LYS A 95 -3.23 -9.15 1.42
N SER A 96 -2.03 -9.13 2.00
CA SER A 96 -1.69 -9.89 3.20
C SER A 96 -2.49 -9.42 4.43
N GLU A 97 -2.58 -8.10 4.62
CA GLU A 97 -3.36 -7.47 5.70
C GLU A 97 -4.86 -7.85 5.58
N LEU A 98 -5.44 -7.81 4.38
CA LEU A 98 -6.83 -8.22 4.13
C LEU A 98 -7.04 -9.73 4.33
N ALA A 99 -6.08 -10.57 3.94
CA ALA A 99 -6.15 -12.01 4.17
C ALA A 99 -6.15 -12.32 5.68
N GLY A 100 -5.25 -11.70 6.44
CA GLY A 100 -5.22 -11.83 7.90
C GLY A 100 -6.50 -11.32 8.57
N TRP A 101 -7.06 -10.21 8.09
CA TRP A 101 -8.36 -9.72 8.54
C TRP A 101 -9.50 -10.73 8.28
N ALA A 102 -9.52 -11.35 7.11
CA ALA A 102 -10.51 -12.37 6.76
C ALA A 102 -10.37 -13.65 7.60
N GLU A 103 -9.13 -14.11 7.83
CA GLU A 103 -8.82 -15.25 8.71
C GLU A 103 -9.31 -15.01 10.14
N LYS A 104 -9.04 -13.83 10.71
CA LYS A 104 -9.58 -13.43 12.03
C LYS A 104 -11.12 -13.47 12.05
N GLY A 105 -11.77 -13.00 10.99
CA GLY A 105 -13.23 -13.08 10.86
C GLY A 105 -13.74 -14.53 10.89
N MET A 106 -13.07 -15.45 10.20
CA MET A 106 -13.40 -16.87 10.22
C MET A 106 -13.19 -17.50 11.60
N ASP A 107 -12.11 -17.15 12.30
CA ASP A 107 -11.84 -17.65 13.65
C ASP A 107 -12.89 -17.19 14.67
N VAL A 108 -13.35 -15.95 14.55
CA VAL A 108 -14.46 -15.42 15.36
C VAL A 108 -15.73 -16.20 15.12
N VAL A 109 -16.09 -16.48 13.85
CA VAL A 109 -17.28 -17.29 13.53
C VAL A 109 -17.13 -18.71 14.09
N ASN A 110 -15.98 -19.35 13.85
CA ASN A 110 -15.69 -20.70 14.32
C ASN A 110 -15.69 -20.81 15.85
N SER A 111 -15.23 -19.80 16.57
CA SER A 111 -15.21 -19.79 18.03
C SER A 111 -16.61 -19.61 18.64
N ASN A 112 -17.52 -18.97 17.92
CA ASN A 112 -18.87 -18.66 18.37
C ASN A 112 -19.96 -19.63 17.85
N LEU A 113 -19.63 -20.54 16.91
CA LEU A 113 -20.54 -21.60 16.48
C LEU A 113 -20.82 -22.59 17.63
N PRO A 114 -22.10 -22.95 17.87
CA PRO A 114 -22.44 -23.98 18.86
C PRO A 114 -21.80 -25.33 18.48
N LYS A 115 -21.33 -26.08 19.50
CA LYS A 115 -20.61 -27.35 19.33
C LYS A 115 -21.34 -28.39 18.46
N SER A 116 -22.65 -28.27 18.29
CA SER A 116 -23.49 -29.12 17.43
C SER A 116 -23.27 -28.93 15.93
N VAL A 117 -22.59 -27.85 15.50
CA VAL A 117 -22.33 -27.53 14.08
C VAL A 117 -20.86 -27.77 13.69
N LYS A 118 -19.96 -27.95 14.67
CA LYS A 118 -18.56 -28.37 14.43
C LYS A 118 -18.54 -29.88 14.15
N LYS A 119 -18.50 -30.27 12.89
CA LYS A 119 -18.38 -31.67 12.44
C LYS A 119 -16.92 -32.03 12.20
#